data_AF-A0A8C9G4K9-F1
#
_entry.id   AF-A0A8C9G4K9-F1
#
_cell.length_a   1.000
_cell.length_b   1.000
_cell.length_c   1.000
_cell.angle_alpha   90.00
_cell.angle_beta   90.00
_cell.angle_gamma   90.00
#
_symmetry.space_group_name_H-M   'P 1'
#
loop_
_entity.id
_entity.type
_entity.pdbx_description
1 polymer ?
#
loop_
_entity_poly.entity_id
_entity_poly.type
_entity_poly.pdbx_seq_one_letter_code
_entity_poly.pdbx_strand_id
1 'polypeptide(L)' 'MTSGQFKPVPQILMELPPAEQQKLFDEAIAIVRNLDWTDIAQLTALVMGSGHLQQQLAGVVINYLTRELSAEIKYG' A
#
# COMPACT_ATOMS: atom_id res chain seq x y z
N MET A 1 23.48 18.25 -0.17
CA MET A 1 23.67 16.80 -0.01
C MET A 1 22.41 16.16 0.55
N THR A 2 21.40 15.99 -0.30
CA THR A 2 20.31 15.03 -0.12
C THR A 2 19.93 14.57 -1.52
N SER A 3 20.93 14.03 -2.23
CA SER A 3 20.70 13.26 -3.43
C SER A 3 19.76 12.12 -3.04
N GLY A 4 18.59 12.04 -3.68
CA GLY A 4 17.48 11.16 -3.35
C GLY A 4 17.90 9.79 -2.84
N GLN A 5 17.94 9.65 -1.51
CA GLN A 5 18.17 8.38 -0.85
C GLN A 5 16.91 7.54 -1.10
N PHE A 6 17.09 6.38 -1.73
CA PHE A 6 15.99 5.43 -1.89
C PHE A 6 15.39 5.14 -0.52
N LYS A 7 14.12 5.52 -0.33
CA LYS A 7 13.36 5.19 0.87
C LYS A 7 12.52 3.96 0.57
N PRO A 8 12.64 2.87 1.36
CA PRO A 8 11.80 1.71 1.16
C PRO A 8 10.35 2.06 1.49
N VAL A 9 9.41 1.50 0.73
CA VAL A 9 7.96 1.76 0.89
C VAL A 9 7.47 1.62 2.34
N PRO A 10 7.84 0.56 3.11
CA PRO A 10 7.44 0.44 4.51
C PRO A 10 7.85 1.63 5.38
N GLN A 11 9.02 2.22 5.13
CA GLN A 11 9.50 3.37 5.89
C GLN A 11 8.72 4.63 5.55
N ILE A 12 8.37 4.83 4.27
CA ILE A 12 7.52 5.95 3.84
C ILE A 12 6.16 5.87 4.54
N LEU A 13 5.54 4.68 4.55
CA LEU A 13 4.25 4.46 5.19
C LEU A 13 4.26 4.75 6.70
N MET A 14 5.37 4.43 7.38
CA MET A 14 5.56 4.74 8.80
C MET A 14 5.72 6.24 9.09
N GLU A 15 6.30 7.00 8.16
CA GLU A 15 6.49 8.45 8.28
C GLU A 15 5.25 9.26 7.84
N LEU A 16 4.21 8.59 7.32
CA LEU A 16 3.00 9.27 6.84
C LEU A 16 2.21 9.94 7.98
N PRO A 17 1.63 11.14 7.73
CA PRO A 17 0.67 11.74 8.65
C PRO A 17 -0.54 10.81 8.87
N PRO A 18 -1.17 10.82 10.05
CA PRO A 18 -2.32 9.96 10.34
C PRO A 18 -3.48 10.11 9.34
N ALA A 19 -3.72 11.34 8.85
CA ALA A 19 -4.76 11.61 7.85
C ALA A 19 -4.50 10.88 6.52
N GLU A 20 -3.24 10.77 6.13
CA GLU A 20 -2.83 10.11 4.90
C GLU A 20 -2.82 8.59 5.04
N GLN A 21 -2.41 8.07 6.21
CA GLN A 21 -2.57 6.66 6.54
C GLN A 21 -4.04 6.23 6.51
N GLN A 22 -4.95 7.09 6.98
CA GLN A 22 -6.38 6.83 6.94
C GLN A 22 -6.89 6.70 5.49
N LYS A 23 -6.54 7.64 4.60
CA LYS A 23 -6.91 7.56 3.17
C LYS A 23 -6.42 6.27 2.52
N LEU A 24 -5.14 5.94 2.72
CA LEU A 24 -4.53 4.74 2.15
C LEU A 24 -5.22 3.47 2.69
N PHE A 25 -5.54 3.46 3.98
CA PHE A 25 -6.30 2.39 4.61
C PHE A 25 -7.71 2.28 4.02
N ASP A 26 -8.43 3.39 3.84
CA ASP A 26 -9.78 3.40 3.28
C ASP A 26 -9.80 2.87 1.83
N GLU A 27 -8.79 3.19 1.02
CA GLU A 27 -8.64 2.64 -0.31
C GLU A 27 -8.29 1.14 -0.30
N ALA A 28 -7.35 0.72 0.55
CA ALA A 28 -6.93 -0.67 0.66
C ALA A 28 -8.06 -1.56 1.22
N ILE A 29 -8.77 -1.08 2.25
CA ILE A 29 -9.90 -1.81 2.85
C ILE A 29 -11.06 -1.89 1.86
N ALA A 30 -11.27 -0.91 0.98
CA ALA A 30 -12.29 -0.99 -0.07
C ALA A 30 -12.08 -2.17 -1.04
N ILE A 31 -10.82 -2.56 -1.28
CA ILE A 31 -10.47 -3.73 -2.10
C ILE A 31 -10.79 -5.02 -1.37
N VAL A 32 -10.33 -5.14 -0.11
CA VAL A 32 -10.41 -6.40 0.62
C VAL A 32 -11.70 -6.59 1.41
N ARG A 33 -12.49 -5.54 1.66
CA ARG A 33 -13.75 -5.64 2.43
C ARG A 33 -14.82 -6.50 1.76
N ASN A 34 -14.73 -6.67 0.44
CA ASN A 34 -15.68 -7.48 -0.33
C ASN A 34 -15.24 -8.95 -0.42
N LEU A 35 -14.11 -9.29 0.22
CA LEU A 35 -13.63 -10.67 0.32
C LEU A 35 -14.22 -11.32 1.58
N ASP A 36 -14.58 -12.60 1.47
CA ASP A 36 -15.06 -13.40 2.60
C ASP A 36 -13.87 -13.86 3.46
N TRP A 37 -13.37 -12.97 4.33
CA TRP A 37 -12.40 -13.31 5.37
C TRP A 37 -12.98 -13.08 6.75
N THR A 38 -12.62 -13.98 7.67
CA THR A 38 -13.13 -13.95 9.05
C THR A 38 -12.13 -13.32 10.02
N ASP A 39 -10.85 -13.31 9.65
CA ASP A 39 -9.74 -12.86 10.48
C ASP A 39 -8.55 -12.42 9.61
N ILE A 40 -7.57 -11.77 10.25
CA ILE A 40 -6.40 -11.19 9.58
C ILE A 40 -5.50 -12.26 8.97
N ALA A 41 -5.44 -13.47 9.55
CA ALA A 41 -4.63 -14.55 8.99
C ALA A 41 -5.25 -15.08 7.69
N GLN A 42 -6.58 -15.26 7.65
CA GLN A 42 -7.29 -15.59 6.41
C GLN A 42 -7.14 -14.49 5.36
N LEU A 43 -7.28 -13.22 5.74
CA LEU A 43 -7.07 -12.11 4.80
C LEU A 43 -5.65 -12.13 4.21
N THR A 44 -4.64 -12.34 5.06
CA THR A 44 -3.24 -12.43 4.64
C THR A 44 -3.06 -13.60 3.67
N ALA A 45 -3.66 -14.75 3.94
CA ALA A 45 -3.61 -15.91 3.05
C ALA A 45 -4.30 -15.63 1.70
N LEU A 46 -5.45 -14.94 1.68
CA LEU A 46 -6.15 -14.56 0.45
C LEU A 46 -5.34 -13.60 -0.41
N VAL A 47 -4.74 -12.58 0.22
CA VAL A 47 -3.87 -11.62 -0.48
C VAL A 47 -2.64 -12.34 -1.01
N MET A 48 -1.96 -13.14 -0.19
CA MET A 48 -0.74 -13.85 -0.62
C MET A 48 -1.01 -14.95 -1.66
N GLY A 49 -2.21 -15.55 -1.65
CA GLY A 49 -2.65 -16.56 -2.61
C GLY A 49 -3.16 -15.99 -3.94
N SER A 50 -3.31 -14.66 -4.06
CA SER A 50 -3.86 -14.01 -5.25
C SER A 50 -2.96 -12.90 -5.76
N GLY A 51 -2.21 -13.20 -6.84
CA GLY A 51 -1.37 -12.21 -7.52
C GLY A 51 -2.15 -10.97 -7.98
N HIS A 52 -3.43 -11.14 -8.32
CA HIS A 52 -4.31 -10.02 -8.67
C HIS A 52 -4.59 -9.10 -7.46
N LEU A 53 -4.89 -9.67 -6.27
CA LEU A 53 -5.07 -8.87 -5.06
C LEU A 53 -3.78 -8.18 -4.64
N GLN A 54 -2.63 -8.85 -4.78
CA GLN A 54 -1.33 -8.23 -4.53
C GLN A 54 -1.09 -7.04 -5.47
N GLN A 55 -1.40 -7.20 -6.75
CA GLN A 55 -1.25 -6.11 -7.73
C GLN A 55 -2.23 -4.96 -7.46
N GLN A 56 -3.47 -5.23 -7.07
CA GLN A 56 -4.43 -4.19 -6.72
C GLN A 56 -3.97 -3.40 -5.49
N LEU A 57 -3.55 -4.07 -4.42
CA LEU A 57 -3.05 -3.43 -3.20
C LEU A 57 -1.74 -2.67 -3.46
N ALA A 58 -0.81 -3.27 -4.22
CA ALA A 58 0.40 -2.57 -4.65
C ALA A 58 0.05 -1.34 -5.49
N GLY A 59 -0.96 -1.44 -6.35
CA GLY A 59 -1.48 -0.33 -7.15
C GLY A 59 -1.98 0.84 -6.30
N VAL A 60 -2.71 0.59 -5.21
CA VAL A 60 -3.13 1.64 -4.27
C VAL A 60 -1.92 2.36 -3.69
N VAL A 61 -0.94 1.61 -3.18
CA VAL A 61 0.27 2.20 -2.58
C VAL A 61 1.08 2.96 -3.63
N ILE A 62 1.26 2.41 -4.83
CA ILE A 62 1.96 3.06 -5.94
C ILE A 62 1.24 4.35 -6.34
N ASN A 63 -0.08 4.30 -6.49
CA ASN A 63 -0.89 5.45 -6.90
C ASN A 63 -0.83 6.55 -5.84
N TYR A 64 -0.94 6.19 -4.56
CA TYR A 64 -0.81 7.12 -3.45
C TYR A 64 0.58 7.78 -3.43
N LEU A 65 1.66 7.00 -3.49
CA LEU A 65 3.03 7.51 -3.50
C LEU A 65 3.32 8.41 -4.72
N THR A 66 2.79 8.06 -5.89
CA THR A 66 3.03 8.84 -7.11
C THR A 66 2.15 10.09 -7.20
N ARG A 67 0.91 10.05 -6.72
CA ARG A 67 -0.02 11.18 -6.78
C ARG A 67 0.10 12.13 -5.59
N GLU A 68 -0.02 11.62 -4.38
CA GLU A 68 -0.08 12.46 -3.17
C GLU A 68 1.32 12.92 -2.76
N LEU A 69 2.33 12.05 -2.92
CA LEU A 69 3.72 12.36 -2.55
C LEU A 69 4.60 12.78 -3.73
N SER A 70 4.09 12.72 -4.97
CA SER A 70 4.88 12.99 -6.19
C SER A 70 6.22 12.22 -6.22
N ALA A 71 6.23 11.01 -5.65
CA ALA A 71 7.43 10.20 -5.53
C ALA A 71 7.73 9.43 -6.84
N GLU A 72 9.00 9.37 -7.22
CA GLU A 72 9.47 8.51 -8.31
C GLU A 72 9.67 7.09 -7.79
N ILE A 73 8.90 6.13 -8.31
CA ILE A 73 9.00 4.72 -7.92
C ILE A 73 10.00 4.00 -8.84
N LYS A 74 10.96 3.30 -8.23
CA LYS A 74 11.90 2.41 -8.93
C LYS A 74 11.68 0.98 -8.47
N TYR A 75 11.48 0.08 -9.43
CA TYR A 75 11.48 -1.36 -9.19
C TYR A 75 12.95 -1.82 -9.21
N GLY A 76 13.37 -2.49 -8.13
CA GLY A 76 14.71 -3.07 -8.00
C GLY A 76 14.83 -4.44 -8.64
#